data_AF-A0A496AHT9-F1
#
_entry.id   AF-A0A496AHT9-F1
#
_cell.length_a   1.000
_cell.length_b   1.000
_cell.length_c   1.000
_cell.angle_alpha   90.00
_cell.angle_beta   90.00
_cell.angle_gamma   90.00
#
_symmetry.space_group_name_H-M   'P 1'
#
loop_
_entity.id
_entity.type
_entity.pdbx_description
1 polymer ?
#
loop_
_entity_poly.entity_id
_entity_poly.type
_entity_poly.pdbx_seq_one_letter_code
_entity_poly.pdbx_strand_id
1 'polypeptide(L)'
;MRFSRFSMPYITILVSIVALTLLFSWNSTAQNGKSSLSGRVVDTDGNPIAKLSLAVKPVEVNMGKEIGQLAPLASWPRAVTDEQGRFSISNIDSVSSRLVMFPEHGSRFEIVSVQIKDLTFRYYEVDGIGFPTWLGQLTFAIEPGTSLEDVVVKVKSPRTRIRGRVLLRDRTPLANAEISLTIRRRRRSHKGFFLFPRGWSASGGHSRFTAWTDAQGYFVTYHLRGAAEYSVVVKYDGASAKSRWVRLEKGEKYDKFVLRLNDLEKHRKNRSKREKARQAVWTVNPENDHAYRRIQCDSWEAAKAEAEAEGAYLVAINDAAEQKWLEALYPEKVFCWIGLRVPEKGTAWQWDSGESLAYANWGTAGRPDSTTDGVGEIPIALIFASKKWMAIDTQNRLRPAIKHAILEKEHY
;
A
#
# COMPACT_ATOMS: atom_id res chain seq x y z
N MET A 1 27.49 65.46 -50.48
CA MET A 1 26.09 65.90 -50.34
C MET A 1 25.57 65.37 -48.99
N ARG A 2 25.18 66.29 -48.10
CA ARG A 2 24.34 66.15 -46.89
C ARG A 2 24.49 64.95 -45.93
N PHE A 3 25.06 65.29 -44.76
CA PHE A 3 24.67 64.97 -43.37
C PHE A 3 24.16 63.58 -42.99
N SER A 4 24.79 63.00 -41.96
CA SER A 4 24.03 62.73 -40.73
C SER A 4 24.93 62.89 -39.49
N ARG A 5 24.44 63.74 -38.57
CA ARG A 5 24.90 63.84 -37.18
C ARG A 5 24.42 62.58 -36.45
N PHE A 6 25.30 61.90 -35.73
CA PHE A 6 24.89 61.05 -34.62
C PHE A 6 25.49 61.60 -33.34
N SER A 7 24.70 62.43 -32.65
CA SER A 7 24.88 62.74 -31.24
C SER A 7 24.51 61.52 -30.42
N MET A 8 25.45 60.99 -29.63
CA MET A 8 25.12 60.13 -28.49
C MET A 8 24.34 60.94 -27.44
N PRO A 9 23.40 60.29 -26.75
CA PRO A 9 23.65 60.05 -25.33
C PRO A 9 23.20 58.64 -24.91
N TYR A 10 24.16 57.71 -24.83
CA TYR A 10 24.02 56.45 -24.08
C TYR A 10 24.41 56.67 -22.60
N ILE A 11 23.89 57.70 -21.95
CA ILE A 11 24.09 57.93 -20.51
C ILE A 11 22.82 58.59 -19.93
N THR A 12 21.69 57.89 -20.01
CA THR A 12 20.49 58.22 -19.19
C THR A 12 19.61 57.02 -18.87
N ILE A 13 19.83 55.83 -19.44
CA ILE A 13 18.94 54.67 -19.19
C ILE A 13 19.46 53.74 -18.05
N LEU A 14 20.72 53.87 -17.62
CA LEU A 14 21.27 52.99 -16.59
C LEU A 14 21.08 53.46 -15.14
N VAL A 15 20.61 54.69 -14.92
CA VAL A 15 20.30 55.21 -13.56
C VAL A 15 18.84 54.96 -13.18
N SER A 16 17.94 54.80 -14.15
CA SER A 16 16.51 54.53 -13.89
C SER A 16 16.23 53.09 -13.45
N ILE A 17 17.05 52.11 -13.87
CA ILE A 17 16.87 50.69 -13.52
C ILE A 17 17.51 50.35 -12.16
N VAL A 18 18.51 51.12 -11.71
CA VAL A 18 19.08 50.97 -10.36
C VAL A 18 18.25 51.74 -9.32
N ALA A 19 17.58 52.84 -9.72
CA ALA A 19 16.62 53.53 -8.85
C ALA A 19 15.26 52.78 -8.73
N LEU A 20 14.89 51.93 -9.70
CA LEU A 20 13.71 51.04 -9.57
C LEU A 20 14.00 49.74 -8.81
N THR A 21 15.27 49.38 -8.61
CA THR A 21 15.67 48.21 -7.81
C THR A 21 16.13 48.56 -6.39
N LEU A 22 16.25 49.86 -6.06
CA LEU A 22 16.49 50.36 -4.69
C LEU A 22 15.28 51.03 -4.02
N LEU A 23 14.12 51.07 -4.70
CA LEU A 23 12.81 51.21 -4.05
C LEU A 23 12.16 49.85 -3.68
N PHE A 24 12.80 48.74 -4.06
CA PHE A 24 12.70 47.49 -3.31
C PHE A 24 13.72 47.52 -2.17
N SER A 25 13.61 48.53 -1.30
CA SER A 25 14.15 48.39 0.03
C SER A 25 13.49 47.16 0.64
N TRP A 26 14.35 46.21 1.04
CA TRP A 26 14.00 45.11 1.91
C TRP A 26 13.13 45.60 3.06
N ASN A 27 11.82 45.51 2.89
CA ASN A 27 10.97 45.07 3.97
C ASN A 27 10.97 43.54 3.93
N SER A 28 12.14 42.97 4.23
CA SER A 28 12.18 41.80 5.13
C SER A 28 11.69 42.26 6.51
N THR A 29 10.44 42.70 6.56
CA THR A 29 9.63 42.49 7.74
C THR A 29 9.04 41.12 7.50
N ALA A 30 9.56 40.13 8.22
CA ALA A 30 8.73 39.02 8.62
C ALA A 30 7.52 39.67 9.31
N GLN A 31 6.45 39.94 8.55
CA GLN A 31 5.22 40.41 9.13
C GLN A 31 4.73 39.27 10.02
N ASN A 32 4.75 39.52 11.33
CA ASN A 32 3.99 38.82 12.34
C ASN A 32 2.47 39.01 12.11
N GLY A 33 2.00 38.85 10.88
CA GLY A 33 0.60 38.86 10.51
C GLY A 33 0.08 37.44 10.67
N LYS A 34 -0.75 37.20 11.67
CA LYS A 34 -1.45 35.93 11.80
C LYS A 34 -2.51 35.82 10.70
N SER A 35 -2.52 34.72 9.96
CA SER A 35 -3.46 34.53 8.84
C SER A 35 -4.84 34.10 9.34
N SER A 36 -5.85 34.27 8.49
CA SER A 36 -7.23 33.88 8.81
C SER A 36 -7.96 33.24 7.62
N LEU A 37 -9.01 32.48 7.94
CA LEU A 37 -9.84 31.72 7.02
C LEU A 37 -11.30 31.89 7.41
N SER A 38 -12.12 32.45 6.52
CA SER A 38 -13.55 32.65 6.76
C SER A 38 -14.40 32.18 5.59
N GLY A 39 -15.65 31.85 5.89
CA GLY A 39 -16.53 31.26 4.90
C GLY A 39 -17.83 30.73 5.47
N ARG A 40 -18.47 29.81 4.76
CA ARG A 40 -19.70 29.14 5.17
C ARG A 40 -19.67 27.64 4.90
N VAL A 41 -20.40 26.89 5.72
CA VAL A 41 -20.62 25.46 5.56
C VAL A 41 -22.06 25.22 5.13
N VAL A 42 -22.22 24.45 4.06
CA VAL A 42 -23.52 24.08 3.50
C VAL A 42 -23.60 22.58 3.24
N ASP A 43 -24.81 22.01 3.21
CA ASP A 43 -25.01 20.64 2.75
C ASP A 43 -24.92 20.52 1.21
N THR A 44 -25.22 19.33 0.68
CA THR A 44 -25.23 19.08 -0.77
C THR A 44 -26.28 19.87 -1.52
N ASP A 45 -27.35 20.28 -0.84
CA ASP A 45 -28.48 21.01 -1.40
C ASP A 45 -28.30 22.53 -1.25
N GLY A 46 -27.26 22.96 -0.54
CA GLY A 46 -26.90 24.37 -0.32
C GLY A 46 -27.46 24.97 0.97
N ASN A 47 -28.10 24.18 1.84
CA ASN A 47 -28.63 24.67 3.10
C ASN A 47 -27.49 24.89 4.12
N PRO A 48 -27.55 25.98 4.91
CA PRO A 48 -26.52 26.26 5.90
C PRO A 48 -26.49 25.22 7.02
N ILE A 49 -25.28 24.87 7.47
CA ILE A 49 -25.08 23.92 8.58
C ILE A 49 -24.58 24.65 9.83
N ALA A 50 -25.46 24.78 10.82
CA ALA A 50 -25.17 25.42 12.10
C ALA A 50 -24.52 24.47 13.13
N LYS A 51 -23.83 25.06 14.12
CA LYS A 51 -23.25 24.36 15.28
C LYS A 51 -22.31 23.22 14.87
N LEU A 52 -21.50 23.47 13.85
CA LEU A 52 -20.52 22.54 13.33
C LEU A 52 -19.11 23.07 13.63
N SER A 53 -18.30 22.25 14.28
CA SER A 53 -16.92 22.61 14.60
C SER A 53 -15.98 22.27 13.44
N LEU A 54 -15.24 23.28 13.00
CA LEU A 54 -14.14 23.18 12.03
C LEU A 54 -12.83 23.49 12.74
N ALA A 55 -11.74 22.89 12.27
CA ALA A 55 -10.40 23.19 12.75
C ALA A 55 -9.43 23.32 11.58
N VAL A 56 -8.39 24.12 11.77
CA VAL A 56 -7.20 24.11 10.92
C VAL A 56 -6.12 23.35 11.66
N LYS A 57 -5.75 22.19 11.14
CA LYS A 57 -4.65 21.38 11.65
C LYS A 57 -3.35 21.86 10.99
N PRO A 58 -2.33 22.26 11.74
CA PRO A 58 -1.00 22.50 11.18
C PRO A 58 -0.37 21.16 10.76
N VAL A 59 0.26 21.14 9.58
CA VAL A 59 0.88 19.94 9.02
C VAL A 59 2.24 20.31 8.45
N GLU A 60 3.27 19.57 8.82
CA GLU A 60 4.57 19.63 8.17
C GLU A 60 4.60 18.62 7.01
N VAL A 61 4.84 19.12 5.80
CA VAL A 61 4.94 18.29 4.60
C VAL A 61 6.33 18.45 4.00
N ASN A 62 7.03 17.34 3.80
CA ASN A 62 8.32 17.31 3.12
C ASN A 62 8.29 16.26 2.01
N MET A 63 8.60 16.67 0.77
CA MET A 63 8.55 15.81 -0.43
C MET A 63 7.25 15.00 -0.54
N GLY A 64 6.11 15.62 -0.24
CA GLY A 64 4.79 14.98 -0.31
C GLY A 64 4.48 13.98 0.79
N LYS A 65 5.35 13.81 1.80
CA LYS A 65 5.08 13.03 3.01
C LYS A 65 4.87 13.95 4.21
N GLU A 66 3.85 13.66 5.01
CA GLU A 66 3.66 14.30 6.33
C GLU A 66 4.80 13.81 7.24
N ILE A 67 5.67 14.73 7.67
CA ILE A 67 6.79 14.47 8.57
C ILE A 67 6.55 15.32 9.82
N GLY A 68 6.81 14.80 11.03
CA GLY A 68 6.71 15.59 12.26
C GLY A 68 5.72 15.03 13.29
N GLN A 69 5.81 15.53 14.51
CA GLN A 69 4.89 15.19 15.61
C GLN A 69 3.53 15.84 15.34
N LEU A 70 2.42 15.10 15.55
CA LEU A 70 1.08 15.70 15.51
C LEU A 70 1.00 16.84 16.52
N ALA A 71 0.75 18.06 16.06
CA ALA A 71 0.51 19.20 16.94
C ALA A 71 -0.62 18.83 17.93
N PRO A 72 -0.49 19.15 19.22
CA PRO A 72 -1.51 18.81 20.22
C PRO A 72 -2.90 19.32 19.79
N LEU A 73 -3.95 18.53 19.99
CA LEU A 73 -5.33 18.92 19.63
C LEU A 73 -5.76 20.28 20.20
N ALA A 74 -5.17 20.69 21.34
CA ALA A 74 -5.42 21.97 21.98
C ALA A 74 -4.87 23.18 21.19
N SER A 75 -3.85 22.98 20.35
CA SER A 75 -3.18 24.06 19.61
C SER A 75 -3.82 24.36 18.25
N TRP A 76 -4.87 23.62 17.85
CA TRP A 76 -5.48 23.78 16.54
C TRP A 76 -6.47 24.96 16.57
N PRO A 77 -6.29 25.98 15.69
CA PRO A 77 -7.29 27.02 15.49
C PRO A 77 -8.63 26.40 15.11
N ARG A 78 -9.71 26.86 15.75
CA ARG A 78 -11.06 26.27 15.63
C ARG A 78 -12.12 27.34 15.52
N ALA A 79 -13.19 27.01 14.81
CA ALA A 79 -14.41 27.79 14.76
C ALA A 79 -15.63 26.87 14.84
N VAL A 80 -16.74 27.43 15.32
CA VAL A 80 -18.05 26.79 15.27
C VAL A 80 -18.93 27.62 14.35
N THR A 81 -19.64 26.95 13.45
CA THR A 81 -20.53 27.65 12.52
C THR A 81 -21.73 28.28 13.23
N ASP A 82 -22.09 29.48 12.82
CA ASP A 82 -23.30 30.18 13.27
C ASP A 82 -24.58 29.59 12.64
N GLU A 83 -25.75 30.17 12.95
CA GLU A 83 -27.05 29.71 12.43
C GLU A 83 -27.17 29.83 10.90
N GLN A 84 -26.34 30.67 10.27
CA GLN A 84 -26.25 30.80 8.81
C GLN A 84 -25.10 29.98 8.22
N GLY A 85 -24.48 29.11 9.03
CA GLY A 85 -23.38 28.24 8.62
C GLY A 85 -22.04 28.95 8.47
N ARG A 86 -21.91 30.24 8.85
CA ARG A 86 -20.67 31.00 8.68
C ARG A 86 -19.65 30.63 9.74
N PHE A 87 -18.37 30.66 9.37
CA PHE A 87 -17.25 30.43 10.28
C PHE A 87 -16.12 31.42 10.00
N SER A 88 -15.30 31.68 11.01
CA SER A 88 -14.05 32.43 10.89
C SER A 88 -13.01 31.84 11.83
N ILE A 89 -11.87 31.44 11.29
CA ILE A 89 -10.73 30.87 11.99
C ILE A 89 -9.57 31.84 11.83
N SER A 90 -9.11 32.42 12.93
CA SER A 90 -7.93 33.30 12.97
C SER A 90 -6.75 32.59 13.61
N ASN A 91 -5.58 33.25 13.62
CA ASN A 91 -4.36 32.73 14.22
C ASN A 91 -3.80 31.47 13.54
N ILE A 92 -3.85 31.44 12.21
CA ILE A 92 -3.26 30.38 11.41
C ILE A 92 -1.78 30.74 11.17
N ASP A 93 -0.88 30.11 11.93
CA ASP A 93 0.55 30.41 11.93
C ASP A 93 1.37 29.42 11.05
N SER A 94 0.74 28.36 10.52
CA SER A 94 1.45 27.26 9.86
C SER A 94 1.63 27.43 8.34
N VAL A 95 2.88 27.23 7.88
CA VAL A 95 3.29 27.19 6.46
C VAL A 95 2.47 26.17 5.65
N SER A 96 2.03 25.09 6.28
CA SER A 96 1.13 24.11 5.67
C SER A 96 0.04 23.73 6.67
N SER A 97 -1.19 23.77 6.20
CA SER A 97 -2.40 23.74 7.00
C SER A 97 -3.42 22.82 6.34
N ARG A 98 -4.24 22.14 7.14
CA ARG A 98 -5.30 21.26 6.66
C ARG A 98 -6.63 21.62 7.32
N LEU A 99 -7.65 21.87 6.51
CA LEU A 99 -9.00 22.10 7.02
C LEU A 99 -9.63 20.75 7.37
N VAL A 100 -10.04 20.59 8.62
CA VAL A 100 -10.62 19.35 9.13
C VAL A 100 -11.91 19.61 9.90
N MET A 101 -12.78 18.60 9.89
CA MET A 101 -13.95 18.58 10.77
C MET A 101 -13.52 18.22 12.18
N PHE A 102 -14.08 18.87 13.20
CA PHE A 102 -13.73 18.60 14.59
C PHE A 102 -14.91 18.02 15.38
N PRO A 103 -14.70 16.98 16.20
CA PRO A 103 -13.51 16.11 16.25
C PRO A 103 -13.40 15.23 14.99
N GLU A 104 -12.18 14.99 14.49
CA GLU A 104 -11.93 14.31 13.20
C GLU A 104 -12.64 12.97 13.05
N HIS A 105 -12.70 12.18 14.11
CA HIS A 105 -13.36 10.87 14.10
C HIS A 105 -14.81 10.90 14.59
N GLY A 106 -15.27 12.01 15.18
CA GLY A 106 -16.58 12.12 15.81
C GLY A 106 -17.57 13.04 15.09
N SER A 107 -17.13 13.81 14.10
CA SER A 107 -17.99 14.79 13.42
C SER A 107 -19.26 14.18 12.80
N ARG A 108 -20.34 14.97 12.84
CA ARG A 108 -21.65 14.65 12.27
C ARG A 108 -21.70 14.78 10.75
N PHE A 109 -20.64 15.27 10.12
CA PHE A 109 -20.59 15.46 8.67
C PHE A 109 -19.20 15.16 8.10
N GLU A 110 -19.15 14.89 6.81
CA GLU A 110 -17.93 14.71 6.02
C GLU A 110 -17.84 15.82 4.95
N ILE A 111 -16.64 16.38 4.74
CA ILE A 111 -16.41 17.37 3.68
C ILE A 111 -16.43 16.66 2.32
N VAL A 112 -17.21 17.22 1.38
CA VAL A 112 -17.35 16.73 -0.01
C VAL A 112 -16.56 17.60 -0.98
N SER A 113 -16.56 18.91 -0.74
CA SER A 113 -15.76 19.85 -1.52
C SER A 113 -15.47 21.11 -0.72
N VAL A 114 -14.36 21.76 -1.04
CA VAL A 114 -14.04 23.11 -0.60
C VAL A 114 -13.93 23.98 -1.83
N GLN A 115 -14.68 25.08 -1.86
CA GLN A 115 -14.63 26.07 -2.91
C GLN A 115 -14.02 27.36 -2.37
N ILE A 116 -13.06 27.91 -3.11
CA ILE A 116 -12.39 29.17 -2.82
C ILE A 116 -12.51 30.00 -4.09
N LYS A 117 -13.32 31.07 -4.04
CA LYS A 117 -13.68 31.88 -5.22
C LYS A 117 -14.22 30.97 -6.35
N ASP A 118 -13.59 31.00 -7.52
CA ASP A 118 -13.97 30.21 -8.70
C ASP A 118 -13.38 28.79 -8.71
N LEU A 119 -12.53 28.45 -7.74
CA LEU A 119 -11.85 27.16 -7.69
C LEU A 119 -12.57 26.20 -6.75
N THR A 120 -12.96 25.03 -7.24
CA THR A 120 -13.61 23.98 -6.43
C THR A 120 -12.73 22.74 -6.33
N PHE A 121 -12.28 22.45 -5.12
CA PHE A 121 -11.59 21.21 -4.77
C PHE A 121 -12.62 20.16 -4.40
N ARG A 122 -12.76 19.13 -5.24
CA ARG A 122 -13.69 18.01 -5.00
C ARG A 122 -12.94 16.82 -4.45
N TYR A 123 -13.48 16.24 -3.38
CA TYR A 123 -12.97 14.99 -2.86
C TYR A 123 -13.63 13.84 -3.63
N TYR A 124 -12.85 13.18 -4.50
CA TYR A 124 -13.32 12.01 -5.24
C TYR A 124 -13.31 10.76 -4.36
N GLU A 125 -14.40 10.00 -4.45
CA GLU A 125 -14.49 8.65 -3.91
C GLU A 125 -13.92 7.69 -4.96
N VAL A 126 -12.78 7.06 -4.66
CA VAL A 126 -12.29 5.94 -5.46
C VAL A 126 -12.92 4.67 -4.88
N ASP A 127 -13.99 4.20 -5.51
CA ASP A 127 -14.57 2.90 -5.19
C ASP A 127 -13.50 1.81 -5.36
N GLY A 128 -13.13 1.14 -4.27
CA GLY A 128 -12.30 -0.08 -4.30
C GLY A 128 -10.86 0.05 -3.79
N ILE A 129 -10.34 1.25 -3.54
CA ILE A 129 -9.06 1.43 -2.86
C ILE A 129 -9.36 2.08 -1.52
N GLY A 130 -9.23 1.31 -0.43
CA GLY A 130 -9.57 1.70 0.94
C GLY A 130 -8.70 2.80 1.54
N PHE A 131 -8.52 3.93 0.85
CA PHE A 131 -8.01 5.13 1.46
C PHE A 131 -9.07 5.69 2.41
N PRO A 132 -8.81 5.81 3.72
CA PRO A 132 -9.83 6.34 4.61
C PRO A 132 -10.07 7.82 4.25
N THR A 133 -11.30 8.30 4.33
CA THR A 133 -11.70 9.65 3.88
C THR A 133 -11.16 10.80 4.74
N TRP A 134 -10.42 10.53 5.83
CA TRP A 134 -9.49 11.51 6.42
C TRP A 134 -8.33 11.90 5.48
N LEU A 135 -8.14 11.18 4.36
CA LEU A 135 -7.33 11.60 3.23
C LEU A 135 -8.02 12.62 2.31
N GLY A 136 -9.06 13.28 2.79
CA GLY A 136 -9.50 14.57 2.25
C GLY A 136 -8.48 15.67 2.57
N GLN A 137 -7.22 15.47 2.21
CA GLN A 137 -6.12 16.37 2.53
C GLN A 137 -6.05 17.48 1.48
N LEU A 138 -6.97 18.45 1.53
CA LEU A 138 -6.61 19.77 1.04
C LEU A 138 -5.60 20.34 2.04
N THR A 139 -4.33 20.00 1.84
CA THR A 139 -3.23 20.71 2.46
C THR A 139 -3.02 21.99 1.65
N PHE A 140 -3.08 23.13 2.32
CA PHE A 140 -2.87 24.44 1.72
C PHE A 140 -1.95 25.27 2.59
N ALA A 141 -1.31 26.27 1.98
CA ALA A 141 -0.56 27.30 2.68
C ALA A 141 -1.36 28.61 2.58
N ILE A 142 -1.38 29.40 3.64
CA ILE A 142 -1.82 30.79 3.57
C ILE A 142 -0.58 31.63 3.85
N GLU A 143 -0.28 32.58 2.96
CA GLU A 143 0.83 33.51 3.20
C GLU A 143 0.59 34.28 4.51
N PRO A 144 1.64 34.50 5.34
CA PRO A 144 1.51 35.26 6.58
C PRO A 144 0.83 36.62 6.35
N GLY A 145 -0.10 36.98 7.23
CA GLY A 145 -0.87 38.22 7.15
C GLY A 145 -2.03 38.20 6.14
N THR A 146 -2.29 37.08 5.47
CA THR A 146 -3.36 36.96 4.49
C THR A 146 -4.67 36.45 5.11
N SER A 147 -5.80 37.06 4.72
CA SER A 147 -7.15 36.59 5.03
C SER A 147 -7.74 35.90 3.80
N LEU A 148 -8.11 34.63 3.93
CA LEU A 148 -8.85 33.91 2.90
C LEU A 148 -10.34 33.93 3.22
N GLU A 149 -11.11 34.64 2.38
CA GLU A 149 -12.55 34.87 2.57
C GLU A 149 -13.37 34.10 1.52
N ASP A 150 -14.69 34.07 1.74
CA ASP A 150 -15.67 33.44 0.84
C ASP A 150 -15.45 31.94 0.58
N VAL A 151 -14.89 31.23 1.56
CA VAL A 151 -14.70 29.78 1.44
C VAL A 151 -16.02 29.06 1.63
N VAL A 152 -16.43 28.25 0.65
CA VAL A 152 -17.65 27.42 0.75
C VAL A 152 -17.27 25.97 0.96
N VAL A 153 -17.57 25.45 2.14
CA VAL A 153 -17.36 24.05 2.49
C VAL A 153 -18.66 23.29 2.31
N LYS A 154 -18.72 22.37 1.34
CA LYS A 154 -19.88 21.49 1.17
C LYS A 154 -19.69 20.21 1.96
N VAL A 155 -20.70 19.81 2.72
CA VAL A 155 -20.66 18.63 3.56
C VAL A 155 -21.81 17.66 3.28
N LYS A 156 -21.62 16.41 3.65
CA LYS A 156 -22.67 15.37 3.63
C LYS A 156 -22.78 14.68 4.98
N SER A 157 -23.92 14.03 5.22
CA SER A 157 -24.11 13.15 6.38
C SER A 157 -22.98 12.10 6.45
N PRO A 158 -22.55 11.71 7.66
CA PRO A 158 -21.38 10.87 7.83
C PRO A 158 -21.71 9.45 7.37
N ARG A 159 -20.70 8.72 6.90
CA ARG A 159 -20.88 7.33 6.52
C ARG A 159 -21.08 6.47 7.77
N THR A 160 -21.89 5.41 7.63
CA THR A 160 -21.86 4.34 8.63
C THR A 160 -20.42 3.81 8.69
N ARG A 161 -19.86 3.72 9.90
CA ARG A 161 -18.46 3.33 10.10
C ARG A 161 -18.37 2.21 11.11
N ILE A 162 -17.52 1.24 10.82
CA ILE A 162 -17.05 0.28 11.82
C ILE A 162 -15.56 0.52 12.08
N ARG A 163 -15.20 0.70 13.35
CA ARG A 163 -13.84 0.56 13.84
C ARG A 163 -13.76 -0.71 14.70
N GLY A 164 -12.77 -1.53 14.44
CA GLY A 164 -12.52 -2.74 15.22
C GLY A 164 -11.05 -2.88 15.56
N ARG A 165 -10.76 -3.62 16.64
CA ARG A 165 -9.41 -3.95 17.07
C ARG A 165 -9.15 -5.44 16.87
N VAL A 166 -8.02 -5.78 16.29
CA VAL A 166 -7.57 -7.17 16.10
C VAL A 166 -6.47 -7.46 17.11
N LEU A 167 -6.67 -8.51 17.90
CA LEU A 167 -5.73 -8.97 18.91
C LEU A 167 -5.33 -10.42 18.63
N LEU A 168 -4.11 -10.77 19.03
CA LEU A 168 -3.64 -12.15 19.11
C LEU A 168 -4.20 -12.81 20.38
N ARG A 169 -3.93 -14.11 20.55
CA ARG A 169 -4.40 -14.92 21.68
C ARG A 169 -3.97 -14.36 23.04
N ASP A 170 -2.74 -13.85 23.12
CA ASP A 170 -2.13 -13.21 24.30
C ASP A 170 -2.61 -11.75 24.52
N ARG A 171 -3.54 -11.27 23.70
CA ARG A 171 -4.08 -9.89 23.69
C ARG A 171 -3.10 -8.84 23.17
N THR A 172 -1.97 -9.23 22.58
CA THR A 172 -1.13 -8.29 21.85
C THR A 172 -1.86 -7.81 20.58
N PRO A 173 -1.73 -6.53 20.20
CA PRO A 173 -2.33 -6.03 18.98
C PRO A 173 -1.64 -6.62 17.74
N LEU A 174 -2.44 -6.97 16.74
CA LEU A 174 -1.90 -7.25 15.41
C LEU A 174 -1.55 -5.91 14.75
N ALA A 175 -0.32 -5.43 14.96
CA ALA A 175 0.13 -4.11 14.54
C ALA A 175 0.60 -4.07 13.07
N ASN A 176 0.27 -2.99 12.35
CA ASN A 176 0.80 -2.67 11.01
C ASN A 176 0.71 -3.84 10.01
N ALA A 177 -0.38 -4.61 10.07
CA ALA A 177 -0.53 -5.81 9.29
C ALA A 177 -1.62 -5.64 8.23
N GLU A 178 -1.34 -6.16 7.04
CA GLU A 178 -2.35 -6.35 6.01
C GLU A 178 -3.27 -7.51 6.41
N ILE A 179 -4.58 -7.24 6.48
CA ILE A 179 -5.60 -8.21 6.84
C ILE A 179 -6.66 -8.33 5.74
N SER A 180 -7.21 -9.53 5.57
CA SER A 180 -8.40 -9.71 4.73
C SER A 180 -9.65 -9.47 5.59
N LEU A 181 -10.40 -8.44 5.24
CA LEU A 181 -11.66 -8.10 5.90
C LEU A 181 -12.83 -8.61 5.07
N THR A 182 -13.80 -9.25 5.72
CA THR A 182 -15.09 -9.58 5.11
C THR A 182 -16.21 -9.00 5.94
N ILE A 183 -16.98 -8.09 5.35
CA ILE A 183 -18.18 -7.51 5.94
C ILE A 183 -19.38 -8.30 5.48
N ARG A 184 -20.06 -8.96 6.41
CA ARG A 184 -21.32 -9.67 6.16
C ARG A 184 -22.47 -8.74 6.52
N ARG A 185 -23.47 -8.71 5.66
CA ARG A 185 -24.67 -7.89 5.80
C ARG A 185 -25.89 -8.78 5.69
N ARG A 186 -26.90 -8.53 6.52
CA ARG A 186 -28.23 -9.11 6.36
C ARG A 186 -29.31 -8.09 6.72
N ARG A 187 -30.43 -8.13 6.01
CA ARG A 187 -31.64 -7.38 6.39
C ARG A 187 -32.59 -8.34 7.07
N ARG A 188 -33.00 -8.02 8.30
CA ARG A 188 -34.15 -8.66 8.94
C ARG A 188 -35.39 -7.87 8.55
N SER A 189 -36.19 -8.42 7.65
CA SER A 189 -37.55 -7.93 7.42
C SER A 189 -38.40 -8.36 8.61
N HIS A 190 -39.07 -7.41 9.26
CA HIS A 190 -40.20 -7.70 10.12
C HIS A 190 -41.46 -7.22 9.39
N LYS A 191 -42.15 -8.12 8.69
CA LYS A 191 -43.53 -7.88 8.22
C LYS A 191 -44.30 -9.19 8.16
N GLY A 192 -45.39 -9.26 8.93
CA GLY A 192 -46.57 -10.09 8.64
C GLY A 192 -47.05 -10.98 9.78
N PHE A 193 -48.02 -10.50 10.55
CA PHE A 193 -48.96 -11.32 11.32
C PHE A 193 -49.91 -12.00 10.31
N PHE A 194 -49.63 -13.23 9.88
CA PHE A 194 -50.54 -14.04 9.04
C PHE A 194 -50.38 -15.54 9.30
N LEU A 195 -51.49 -16.28 9.25
CA LEU A 195 -51.73 -17.68 9.62
C LEU A 195 -50.94 -18.78 8.86
N PHE A 196 -49.85 -18.46 8.15
CA PHE A 196 -49.01 -19.45 7.46
C PHE A 196 -47.51 -19.17 7.68
N PRO A 197 -46.71 -20.14 8.14
CA PRO A 197 -45.28 -19.92 8.38
C PRO A 197 -44.52 -19.85 7.05
N ARG A 198 -44.38 -18.64 6.47
CA ARG A 198 -43.48 -18.39 5.35
C ARG A 198 -42.06 -18.14 5.86
N GLY A 199 -41.14 -19.02 5.47
CA GLY A 199 -39.74 -19.02 5.88
C GLY A 199 -39.03 -17.69 5.71
N TRP A 200 -38.11 -17.41 6.64
CA TRP A 200 -37.29 -16.20 6.66
C TRP A 200 -36.38 -16.14 5.42
N SER A 201 -36.72 -15.31 4.44
CA SER A 201 -35.78 -14.96 3.37
C SER A 201 -34.90 -13.79 3.81
N ALA A 202 -33.70 -14.10 4.30
CA ALA A 202 -32.68 -13.10 4.58
C ALA A 202 -31.86 -12.86 3.30
N SER A 203 -32.12 -11.76 2.59
CA SER A 203 -31.19 -11.30 1.55
C SER A 203 -29.90 -10.82 2.21
N GLY A 204 -28.85 -11.63 2.09
CA GLY A 204 -27.55 -11.42 2.70
C GLY A 204 -26.48 -11.21 1.64
N GLY A 205 -25.67 -10.17 1.82
CA GLY A 205 -24.49 -9.90 0.97
C GLY A 205 -23.22 -9.96 1.81
N HIS A 206 -22.09 -10.19 1.16
CA HIS A 206 -20.79 -9.99 1.80
C HIS A 206 -19.84 -9.24 0.87
N SER A 207 -19.03 -8.36 1.45
CA SER A 207 -18.00 -7.61 0.74
C SER A 207 -16.65 -7.99 1.32
N ARG A 208 -15.70 -8.36 0.47
CA ARG A 208 -14.34 -8.72 0.87
C ARG A 208 -13.36 -7.70 0.30
N PHE A 209 -12.45 -7.23 1.13
CA PHE A 209 -11.41 -6.28 0.76
C PHE A 209 -10.22 -6.43 1.69
N THR A 210 -9.10 -5.86 1.29
CA THR A 210 -7.90 -5.75 2.12
C THR A 210 -8.01 -4.51 3.01
N ALA A 211 -7.57 -4.62 4.26
CA ALA A 211 -7.42 -3.49 5.18
C ALA A 211 -6.08 -3.58 5.91
N TRP A 212 -5.61 -2.46 6.45
CA TRP A 212 -4.41 -2.39 7.27
C TRP A 212 -4.79 -2.10 8.71
N THR A 213 -4.12 -2.75 9.66
CA THR A 213 -4.19 -2.38 11.07
C THR A 213 -3.16 -1.31 11.41
N ASP A 214 -3.50 -0.39 12.33
CA ASP A 214 -2.54 0.55 12.89
C ASP A 214 -1.59 -0.11 13.91
N ALA A 215 -0.67 0.66 14.48
CA ALA A 215 0.28 0.19 15.49
C ALA A 215 -0.42 -0.39 16.74
N GLN A 216 -1.67 0.01 17.00
CA GLN A 216 -2.47 -0.44 18.13
C GLN A 216 -3.46 -1.54 17.74
N GLY A 217 -3.39 -2.05 16.50
CA GLY A 217 -4.20 -3.15 15.97
C GLY A 217 -5.61 -2.76 15.53
N TYR A 218 -5.92 -1.47 15.34
CA TYR A 218 -7.23 -1.05 14.86
C TYR A 218 -7.30 -1.01 13.34
N PHE A 219 -8.46 -1.38 12.81
CA PHE A 219 -8.86 -1.11 11.44
C PHE A 219 -10.14 -0.26 11.43
N VAL A 220 -10.35 0.45 10.32
CA VAL A 220 -11.56 1.23 10.07
C VAL A 220 -12.13 0.84 8.72
N THR A 221 -13.45 0.71 8.63
CA THR A 221 -14.13 0.49 7.37
C THR A 221 -15.38 1.33 7.23
N TYR A 222 -15.60 1.79 6.00
CA TYR A 222 -16.77 2.54 5.54
C TYR A 222 -17.56 1.76 4.48
N HIS A 223 -17.20 0.50 4.19
CA HIS A 223 -17.86 -0.34 3.19
C HIS A 223 -19.18 -0.92 3.72
N LEU A 224 -20.08 -0.03 4.15
CA LEU A 224 -21.37 -0.35 4.76
C LEU A 224 -22.49 0.26 3.92
N ARG A 225 -23.48 -0.56 3.55
CA ARG A 225 -24.55 -0.15 2.63
C ARG A 225 -25.88 -0.03 3.38
N GLY A 226 -26.18 1.18 3.82
CA GLY A 226 -27.44 1.55 4.48
C GLY A 226 -27.68 0.83 5.81
N ALA A 227 -28.88 1.01 6.36
CA ALA A 227 -29.28 0.38 7.61
C ALA A 227 -29.42 -1.15 7.45
N ALA A 228 -28.71 -1.92 8.28
CA ALA A 228 -28.73 -3.38 8.27
C ALA A 228 -28.07 -3.97 9.53
N GLU A 229 -28.10 -5.31 9.65
CA GLU A 229 -27.23 -6.01 10.59
C GLU A 229 -25.91 -6.39 9.91
N TYR A 230 -24.80 -6.11 10.59
CA TYR A 230 -23.43 -6.33 10.13
C TYR A 230 -22.66 -7.28 11.04
N SER A 231 -21.81 -8.12 10.44
CA SER A 231 -20.82 -8.96 11.14
C SER A 231 -19.50 -8.86 10.37
N VAL A 232 -18.40 -8.73 11.10
CA VAL A 232 -17.05 -8.57 10.56
C VAL A 232 -16.30 -9.88 10.73
N VAL A 233 -15.66 -10.34 9.67
CA VAL A 233 -14.70 -11.44 9.72
C VAL A 233 -13.34 -10.91 9.30
N VAL A 234 -12.34 -11.14 10.13
CA VAL A 234 -10.93 -10.85 9.84
C VAL A 234 -10.25 -12.17 9.54
N LYS A 235 -9.43 -12.21 8.49
CA LYS A 235 -8.50 -13.31 8.22
C LYS A 235 -7.07 -12.76 8.12
N TYR A 236 -6.14 -13.47 8.74
CA TYR A 236 -4.71 -13.16 8.71
C TYR A 236 -3.92 -14.47 8.84
N ASP A 237 -3.02 -14.72 7.89
CA ASP A 237 -2.13 -15.89 7.85
C ASP A 237 -2.85 -17.23 8.15
N GLY A 238 -3.99 -17.44 7.47
CA GLY A 238 -4.83 -18.62 7.62
C GLY A 238 -5.76 -18.64 8.83
N ALA A 239 -5.45 -17.90 9.90
CA ALA A 239 -6.34 -17.75 11.04
C ALA A 239 -7.50 -16.79 10.73
N SER A 240 -8.60 -16.96 11.45
CA SER A 240 -9.77 -16.10 11.30
C SER A 240 -10.45 -15.80 12.62
N ALA A 241 -11.02 -14.59 12.71
CA ALA A 241 -11.84 -14.15 13.83
C ALA A 241 -13.14 -13.57 13.28
N LYS A 242 -14.25 -13.90 13.92
CA LYS A 242 -15.58 -13.43 13.53
C LYS A 242 -16.24 -12.68 14.67
N SER A 243 -16.86 -11.55 14.35
CA SER A 243 -17.62 -10.77 15.31
C SER A 243 -19.09 -11.19 15.37
N ARG A 244 -19.75 -10.81 16.47
CA ARG A 244 -21.21 -10.88 16.61
C ARG A 244 -21.90 -9.96 15.60
N TRP A 245 -23.18 -10.24 15.34
CA TRP A 245 -24.02 -9.34 14.56
C TRP A 245 -24.36 -8.08 15.36
N VAL A 246 -24.30 -6.93 14.70
CA VAL A 246 -24.68 -5.62 15.26
C VAL A 246 -25.58 -4.92 14.25
N ARG A 247 -26.72 -4.44 14.70
CA ARG A 247 -27.59 -3.58 13.89
C ARG A 247 -27.01 -2.17 13.88
N LEU A 248 -26.85 -1.61 12.68
CA LEU A 248 -26.39 -0.24 12.49
C LEU A 248 -27.38 0.49 11.59
N GLU A 249 -27.74 1.70 11.99
CA GLU A 249 -28.56 2.62 11.21
C GLU A 249 -27.67 3.49 10.27
N LYS A 250 -28.30 4.26 9.37
CA LYS A 250 -27.58 5.10 8.40
C LYS A 250 -26.77 6.18 9.14
N GLY A 251 -25.46 6.22 8.91
CA GLY A 251 -24.54 7.17 9.54
C GLY A 251 -24.04 6.80 10.93
N GLU A 252 -24.47 5.65 11.48
CA GLU A 252 -24.03 5.20 12.80
C GLU A 252 -22.55 4.78 12.81
N LYS A 253 -21.83 5.17 13.86
CA LYS A 253 -20.43 4.80 14.09
C LYS A 253 -20.34 3.75 15.19
N TYR A 254 -19.64 2.65 14.92
CA TYR A 254 -19.50 1.55 15.85
C TYR A 254 -18.05 1.15 16.05
N ASP A 255 -17.54 1.38 17.27
CA ASP A 255 -16.11 1.25 17.58
C ASP A 255 -15.80 0.11 18.58
N LYS A 256 -16.78 -0.74 18.88
CA LYS A 256 -16.70 -1.73 19.98
C LYS A 256 -16.28 -3.14 19.52
N PHE A 257 -15.92 -3.33 18.25
CA PHE A 257 -15.50 -4.66 17.80
C PHE A 257 -14.09 -4.99 18.29
N VAL A 258 -13.96 -6.12 18.97
CA VAL A 258 -12.67 -6.73 19.31
C VAL A 258 -12.66 -8.14 18.75
N LEU A 259 -11.74 -8.41 17.83
CA LEU A 259 -11.59 -9.68 17.13
C LEU A 259 -10.30 -10.35 17.59
N ARG A 260 -10.39 -11.60 18.05
CA ARG A 260 -9.23 -12.35 18.56
C ARG A 260 -8.86 -13.50 17.65
N LEU A 261 -7.62 -13.52 17.19
CA LEU A 261 -7.05 -14.61 16.38
C LEU A 261 -6.45 -15.67 17.32
N ASN A 262 -7.28 -16.64 17.73
CA ASN A 262 -6.86 -17.64 18.73
C ASN A 262 -5.96 -18.74 18.16
N ASP A 263 -6.12 -19.09 16.88
CA ASP A 263 -5.48 -20.25 16.26
C ASP A 263 -4.30 -19.90 15.34
N LEU A 264 -3.76 -18.67 15.41
CA LEU A 264 -2.71 -18.19 14.51
C LEU A 264 -1.47 -19.08 14.49
N GLU A 265 -0.93 -19.42 15.66
CA GLU A 265 0.25 -20.28 15.76
C GLU A 265 0.01 -21.68 15.21
N LYS A 266 -1.18 -22.24 15.46
CA LYS A 266 -1.57 -23.55 14.93
C LYS A 266 -1.60 -23.52 13.39
N HIS A 267 -2.17 -22.46 12.82
CA HIS A 267 -2.18 -22.27 11.36
C HIS A 267 -0.77 -22.12 10.78
N ARG A 268 0.12 -21.34 11.44
CA ARG A 268 1.52 -21.19 11.04
C ARG A 268 2.29 -22.52 11.08
N LYS A 269 2.18 -23.26 12.17
CA LYS A 269 2.81 -24.59 12.31
C LYS A 269 2.30 -25.57 11.26
N ASN A 270 0.99 -25.60 11.03
CA ASN A 270 0.40 -26.46 10.00
C ASN A 270 0.83 -26.06 8.59
N ARG A 271 0.95 -24.76 8.30
CA ARG A 271 1.45 -24.25 7.03
C ARG A 271 2.90 -24.68 6.81
N SER A 272 3.77 -24.44 7.78
CA SER A 272 5.17 -24.89 7.73
C SER A 272 5.29 -26.41 7.57
N LYS A 273 4.49 -27.20 8.30
CA LYS A 273 4.47 -28.66 8.14
C LYS A 273 4.04 -29.09 6.74
N ARG A 274 2.99 -28.46 6.18
CA ARG A 274 2.51 -28.75 4.81
C ARG A 274 3.52 -28.33 3.75
N GLU A 275 4.22 -27.22 3.97
CA GLU A 275 5.27 -26.73 3.09
C GLU A 275 6.47 -27.68 3.09
N LYS A 276 6.95 -28.09 4.27
CA LYS A 276 7.96 -29.15 4.40
C LYS A 276 7.53 -30.46 3.76
N ALA A 277 6.28 -30.87 3.97
CA ALA A 277 5.74 -32.08 3.35
C ALA A 277 5.71 -31.97 1.82
N ARG A 278 5.27 -30.83 1.27
CA ARG A 278 5.29 -30.58 -0.18
C ARG A 278 6.70 -30.57 -0.76
N GLN A 279 7.65 -29.97 -0.04
CA GLN A 279 9.06 -29.95 -0.42
C GLN A 279 9.72 -31.33 -0.31
N ALA A 280 9.18 -32.24 0.51
CA ALA A 280 9.71 -33.59 0.67
C ALA A 280 9.23 -34.59 -0.41
N VAL A 281 8.17 -34.26 -1.17
CA VAL A 281 7.63 -35.17 -2.20
C VAL A 281 8.42 -35.02 -3.50
N TRP A 282 8.98 -36.13 -3.97
CA TRP A 282 9.53 -36.27 -5.31
C TRP A 282 8.38 -36.35 -6.32
N THR A 283 8.46 -35.56 -7.39
CA THR A 283 7.48 -35.59 -8.48
C THR A 283 8.13 -36.12 -9.74
N VAL A 284 7.58 -37.20 -10.29
CA VAL A 284 8.08 -37.82 -11.53
C VAL A 284 7.56 -37.06 -12.73
N ASN A 285 8.46 -36.67 -13.64
CA ASN A 285 8.08 -36.15 -14.95
C ASN A 285 7.76 -37.34 -15.87
N PRO A 286 6.52 -37.46 -16.37
CA PRO A 286 6.12 -38.62 -17.17
C PRO A 286 6.82 -38.71 -18.54
N GLU A 287 7.45 -37.63 -19.01
CA GLU A 287 8.10 -37.59 -20.33
C GLU A 287 9.53 -38.16 -20.32
N ASN A 288 10.24 -38.09 -19.18
CA ASN A 288 11.61 -38.60 -19.04
C ASN A 288 11.81 -39.58 -17.88
N ASP A 289 10.78 -39.84 -17.07
CA ASP A 289 10.80 -40.73 -15.90
C ASP A 289 11.77 -40.30 -14.77
N HIS A 290 12.22 -39.04 -14.80
CA HIS A 290 13.07 -38.47 -13.77
C HIS A 290 12.21 -37.88 -12.64
N ALA A 291 12.73 -37.95 -11.42
CA ALA A 291 12.05 -37.43 -10.24
C ALA A 291 12.68 -36.11 -9.79
N TYR A 292 11.83 -35.11 -9.52
CA TYR A 292 12.27 -33.77 -9.15
C TYR A 292 11.74 -33.36 -7.79
N ARG A 293 12.58 -32.64 -7.03
CA ARG A 293 12.19 -32.13 -5.72
C ARG A 293 12.88 -30.80 -5.42
N ARG A 294 12.11 -29.82 -4.95
CA ARG A 294 12.65 -28.52 -4.55
C ARG A 294 12.96 -28.48 -3.06
N ILE A 295 14.19 -28.09 -2.73
CA ILE A 295 14.71 -27.97 -1.37
C ILE A 295 14.94 -26.52 -0.97
N GLN A 296 15.09 -26.26 0.33
CA GLN A 296 15.55 -24.96 0.87
C GLN A 296 17.04 -25.05 1.17
N CYS A 297 17.81 -24.06 0.72
CA CYS A 297 19.26 -24.05 0.88
C CYS A 297 19.79 -22.61 0.92
N ASP A 298 20.91 -22.39 1.61
CA ASP A 298 21.52 -21.06 1.73
C ASP A 298 22.56 -20.75 0.65
N SER A 299 23.10 -21.77 -0.02
CA SER A 299 24.06 -21.64 -1.11
C SER A 299 23.94 -22.81 -2.10
N TRP A 300 24.60 -22.68 -3.25
CA TRP A 300 24.65 -23.75 -4.26
C TRP A 300 25.39 -24.98 -3.72
N GLU A 301 26.49 -24.77 -2.99
CA GLU A 301 27.29 -25.83 -2.38
C GLU A 301 26.51 -26.61 -1.32
N ALA A 302 25.69 -25.92 -0.51
CA ALA A 302 24.79 -26.56 0.43
C ALA A 302 23.74 -27.42 -0.29
N ALA A 303 23.22 -26.93 -1.42
CA ALA A 303 22.27 -27.67 -2.24
C ALA A 303 22.90 -28.91 -2.89
N LYS A 304 24.15 -28.80 -3.37
CA LYS A 304 24.90 -29.94 -3.91
C LYS A 304 25.15 -31.01 -2.85
N ALA A 305 25.62 -30.61 -1.67
CA ALA A 305 25.85 -31.56 -0.58
C ALA A 305 24.57 -32.31 -0.17
N GLU A 306 23.41 -31.63 -0.18
CA GLU A 306 22.12 -32.26 0.06
C GLU A 306 21.70 -33.19 -1.09
N ALA A 307 21.97 -32.81 -2.34
CA ALA A 307 21.75 -33.68 -3.50
C ALA A 307 22.54 -34.98 -3.38
N GLU A 308 23.86 -34.88 -3.14
CA GLU A 308 24.77 -36.01 -2.98
C GLU A 308 24.36 -36.92 -1.81
N ALA A 309 23.99 -36.33 -0.66
CA ALA A 309 23.54 -37.09 0.51
C ALA A 309 22.28 -37.92 0.24
N GLU A 310 21.48 -37.53 -0.75
CA GLU A 310 20.28 -38.25 -1.17
C GLU A 310 20.48 -39.13 -2.41
N GLY A 311 21.69 -39.18 -2.99
CA GLY A 311 21.92 -39.85 -4.28
C GLY A 311 21.17 -39.16 -5.42
N ALA A 312 21.06 -37.85 -5.36
CA ALA A 312 20.48 -36.96 -6.36
C ALA A 312 21.56 -36.06 -6.97
N TYR A 313 21.15 -35.30 -7.99
CA TYR A 313 21.94 -34.22 -8.57
C TYR A 313 21.16 -32.91 -8.50
N LEU A 314 21.85 -31.78 -8.58
CA LEU A 314 21.16 -30.53 -8.90
C LEU A 314 20.64 -30.61 -10.35
N VAL A 315 19.41 -30.13 -10.55
CA VAL A 315 18.64 -30.36 -11.79
C VAL A 315 19.41 -30.02 -13.06
N ALA A 316 19.40 -30.95 -14.01
CA ALA A 316 19.71 -30.73 -15.41
C ALA A 316 18.44 -30.31 -16.15
N ILE A 317 18.56 -29.39 -17.10
CA ILE A 317 17.42 -28.99 -17.93
C ILE A 317 17.83 -29.17 -19.39
N ASN A 318 17.45 -30.31 -19.94
CA ASN A 318 17.94 -30.86 -21.20
C ASN A 318 17.08 -30.49 -22.40
N ASP A 319 15.84 -30.06 -22.18
CA ASP A 319 14.98 -29.55 -23.25
C ASP A 319 13.94 -28.50 -22.81
N ALA A 320 13.22 -27.95 -23.80
CA ALA A 320 12.20 -26.94 -23.57
C ALA A 320 10.92 -27.49 -22.93
N ALA A 321 10.61 -28.78 -23.09
CA ALA A 321 9.44 -29.41 -22.49
C ALA A 321 9.65 -29.60 -20.98
N GLU A 322 10.82 -30.07 -20.57
CA GLU A 322 11.26 -30.17 -19.19
C GLU A 322 11.28 -28.80 -18.49
N GLN A 323 11.89 -27.78 -19.12
CA GLN A 323 11.87 -26.41 -18.63
C GLN A 323 10.43 -25.93 -18.35
N LYS A 324 9.51 -26.15 -19.31
CA LYS A 324 8.10 -25.75 -19.18
C LYS A 324 7.37 -26.56 -18.10
N TRP A 325 7.70 -27.83 -17.96
CA TRP A 325 7.13 -28.70 -16.93
C TRP A 325 7.55 -28.26 -15.52
N LEU A 326 8.84 -27.97 -15.31
CA LEU A 326 9.37 -27.43 -14.05
C LEU A 326 8.70 -26.10 -13.66
N GLU A 327 8.45 -25.21 -14.62
CA GLU A 327 7.70 -23.97 -14.39
C GLU A 327 6.25 -24.21 -13.93
N ALA A 328 5.61 -25.26 -14.44
CA ALA A 328 4.26 -25.64 -14.04
C ALA A 328 4.24 -26.33 -12.67
N LEU A 329 5.24 -27.15 -12.38
CA LEU A 329 5.40 -27.86 -11.11
C LEU A 329 5.66 -26.89 -9.95
N TYR A 330 6.47 -25.85 -10.17
CA TYR A 330 6.84 -24.87 -9.15
C TYR A 330 6.34 -23.46 -9.49
N PRO A 331 5.03 -23.17 -9.42
CA PRO A 331 4.44 -21.88 -9.82
C PRO A 331 4.73 -20.72 -8.83
N GLU A 332 5.45 -20.99 -7.75
CA GLU A 332 5.77 -20.02 -6.73
C GLU A 332 6.90 -19.08 -7.20
N LYS A 333 6.80 -17.79 -6.86
CA LYS A 333 7.73 -16.74 -7.32
C LYS A 333 9.07 -16.75 -6.58
N VAL A 334 9.80 -17.86 -6.63
CA VAL A 334 11.09 -18.05 -5.93
C VAL A 334 12.22 -18.31 -6.92
N PHE A 335 13.44 -17.91 -6.57
CA PHE A 335 14.65 -18.24 -7.34
C PHE A 335 15.22 -19.57 -6.86
N CYS A 336 15.66 -20.41 -7.80
CA CYS A 336 16.21 -21.72 -7.51
C CYS A 336 17.60 -21.90 -8.12
N TRP A 337 18.53 -22.47 -7.37
CA TRP A 337 19.76 -23.03 -7.92
C TRP A 337 19.46 -24.23 -8.82
N ILE A 338 20.25 -24.37 -9.89
CA ILE A 338 20.22 -25.50 -10.83
C ILE A 338 21.63 -26.11 -10.96
N GLY A 339 21.75 -27.27 -11.61
CA GLY A 339 23.01 -28.03 -11.68
C GLY A 339 24.08 -27.43 -12.57
N LEU A 340 23.78 -26.37 -13.31
CA LEU A 340 24.75 -25.74 -14.21
C LEU A 340 25.64 -24.75 -13.46
N ARG A 341 26.92 -24.74 -13.83
CA ARG A 341 27.90 -23.74 -13.41
C ARG A 341 28.65 -23.24 -14.63
N VAL A 342 29.16 -22.01 -14.57
CA VAL A 342 30.07 -21.48 -15.58
C VAL A 342 31.36 -22.30 -15.52
N PRO A 343 31.77 -22.98 -16.61
CA PRO A 343 32.96 -23.81 -16.59
C PRO A 343 34.23 -22.94 -16.50
N GLU A 344 35.35 -23.57 -16.17
CA GLU A 344 36.66 -22.96 -16.35
C GLU A 344 36.94 -22.68 -17.84
N LYS A 345 37.91 -21.81 -18.10
CA LYS A 345 38.22 -21.43 -19.48
C LYS A 345 38.79 -22.63 -20.24
N GLY A 346 38.14 -22.99 -21.35
CA GLY A 346 38.57 -24.09 -22.21
C GLY A 346 37.95 -25.44 -21.84
N THR A 347 37.10 -25.50 -20.82
CA THR A 347 36.31 -26.69 -20.47
C THR A 347 34.90 -26.61 -21.06
N ALA A 348 34.32 -27.77 -21.36
CA ALA A 348 32.96 -27.86 -21.86
C ALA A 348 31.94 -27.59 -20.75
N TRP A 349 30.76 -27.11 -21.14
CA TRP A 349 29.63 -26.95 -20.24
C TRP A 349 29.08 -28.32 -19.82
N GLN A 350 28.98 -28.54 -18.51
CA GLN A 350 28.52 -29.79 -17.93
C GLN A 350 27.57 -29.52 -16.76
N TRP A 351 26.50 -30.31 -16.68
CA TRP A 351 25.59 -30.34 -15.55
C TRP A 351 26.21 -31.07 -14.35
N ASP A 352 25.66 -30.86 -13.16
CA ASP A 352 26.05 -31.60 -11.95
C ASP A 352 25.80 -33.12 -12.07
N SER A 353 24.86 -33.55 -12.92
CA SER A 353 24.64 -34.95 -13.30
C SER A 353 25.78 -35.54 -14.14
N GLY A 354 26.67 -34.71 -14.69
CA GLY A 354 27.70 -35.12 -15.64
C GLY A 354 27.29 -35.03 -17.11
N GLU A 355 26.03 -34.71 -17.40
CA GLU A 355 25.53 -34.55 -18.76
C GLU A 355 26.09 -33.29 -19.44
N SER A 356 26.25 -33.37 -20.77
CA SER A 356 26.66 -32.22 -21.58
C SER A 356 25.49 -31.26 -21.83
N LEU A 357 25.77 -29.95 -21.88
CA LEU A 357 24.74 -28.95 -22.13
C LEU A 357 24.19 -29.02 -23.57
N ALA A 358 23.01 -29.63 -23.75
CA ALA A 358 22.32 -29.72 -25.04
C ALA A 358 21.29 -28.61 -25.27
N TYR A 359 20.73 -28.05 -24.20
CA TYR A 359 19.71 -27.00 -24.23
C TYR A 359 20.13 -25.80 -23.38
N ALA A 360 19.77 -24.60 -23.83
CA ALA A 360 20.12 -23.37 -23.15
C ALA A 360 18.96 -22.38 -23.13
N ASN A 361 18.68 -21.81 -21.95
CA ASN A 361 17.60 -20.85 -21.76
C ASN A 361 18.04 -19.59 -20.99
N TRP A 362 19.11 -18.95 -21.47
CA TRP A 362 19.72 -17.78 -20.84
C TRP A 362 18.82 -16.54 -20.83
N GLY A 363 18.94 -15.73 -19.77
CA GLY A 363 18.37 -14.38 -19.72
C GLY A 363 19.20 -13.41 -20.54
N THR A 364 18.59 -12.33 -21.03
CA THR A 364 19.26 -11.29 -21.83
C THR A 364 20.45 -10.63 -21.13
N ALA A 365 20.44 -10.59 -19.80
CA ALA A 365 21.56 -10.12 -18.97
C ALA A 365 22.18 -11.26 -18.11
N GLY A 366 21.85 -12.53 -18.40
CA GLY A 366 22.18 -13.67 -17.55
C GLY A 366 23.09 -14.73 -18.20
N ARG A 367 23.37 -14.60 -19.49
CA ARG A 367 24.44 -15.38 -20.13
C ARG A 367 25.79 -14.82 -19.65
N PRO A 368 26.73 -15.66 -19.18
CA PRO A 368 28.10 -15.19 -18.94
C PRO A 368 28.66 -14.60 -20.22
N ASP A 369 29.26 -13.42 -20.11
CA ASP A 369 29.98 -12.81 -21.21
C ASP A 369 31.38 -13.44 -21.36
N SER A 370 32.07 -13.12 -22.45
CA SER A 370 33.43 -13.60 -22.69
C SER A 370 34.46 -13.15 -21.65
N THR A 371 34.07 -12.27 -20.72
CA THR A 371 34.87 -11.78 -19.58
C THR A 371 34.61 -12.54 -18.29
N THR A 372 33.48 -13.25 -18.17
CA THR A 372 33.21 -14.23 -17.11
C THR A 372 33.70 -15.64 -17.48
N ASP A 373 33.99 -15.89 -18.76
CA ASP A 373 34.69 -17.07 -19.27
C ASP A 373 36.10 -17.16 -18.64
N GLY A 374 36.24 -17.94 -17.55
CA GLY A 374 37.51 -18.19 -16.88
C GLY A 374 37.66 -17.65 -15.46
N VAL A 375 36.59 -17.15 -14.83
CA VAL A 375 36.60 -16.76 -13.40
C VAL A 375 36.40 -17.97 -12.47
N GLY A 376 36.12 -19.15 -13.02
CA GLY A 376 35.84 -20.39 -12.28
C GLY A 376 34.35 -20.67 -12.12
N GLU A 377 34.02 -21.72 -11.36
CA GLU A 377 32.69 -22.35 -11.23
C GLU A 377 31.59 -21.41 -10.66
N ILE A 378 31.09 -20.46 -11.45
CA ILE A 378 30.00 -19.55 -11.03
C ILE A 378 28.66 -20.30 -11.07
N PRO A 379 27.91 -20.39 -9.95
CA PRO A 379 26.60 -21.03 -9.92
C PRO A 379 25.54 -20.33 -10.79
N ILE A 380 24.65 -21.13 -11.39
CA ILE A 380 23.52 -20.62 -12.17
C ILE A 380 22.22 -20.84 -11.42
N ALA A 381 21.33 -19.86 -11.52
CA ALA A 381 19.99 -19.94 -10.98
C ALA A 381 18.92 -19.75 -12.04
N LEU A 382 17.80 -20.47 -11.87
CA LEU A 382 16.56 -20.26 -12.59
C LEU A 382 15.81 -19.07 -11.97
N ILE A 383 15.63 -18.02 -12.76
CA ILE A 383 14.97 -16.78 -12.35
C ILE A 383 13.49 -16.87 -12.71
N PHE A 384 12.64 -17.18 -11.73
CA PHE A 384 11.21 -17.40 -11.97
C PHE A 384 10.50 -16.24 -12.68
N ALA A 385 10.85 -14.98 -12.37
CA ALA A 385 10.19 -13.82 -12.98
C ALA A 385 10.39 -13.74 -14.50
N SER A 386 11.57 -14.14 -14.99
CA SER A 386 11.89 -14.15 -16.42
C SER A 386 11.76 -15.54 -17.04
N LYS A 387 11.67 -16.60 -16.22
CA LYS A 387 11.74 -18.01 -16.64
C LYS A 387 13.02 -18.32 -17.42
N LYS A 388 14.11 -17.64 -17.06
CA LYS A 388 15.42 -17.73 -17.72
C LYS A 388 16.51 -18.03 -16.71
N TRP A 389 17.64 -18.52 -17.21
CA TRP A 389 18.83 -18.83 -16.41
C TRP A 389 19.76 -17.63 -16.32
N MET A 390 20.43 -17.48 -15.18
CA MET A 390 21.37 -16.41 -14.94
C MET A 390 22.52 -16.88 -14.06
N ALA A 391 23.75 -16.53 -14.44
CA ALA A 391 24.92 -16.71 -13.59
C ALA A 391 24.86 -15.78 -12.36
N ILE A 392 25.15 -16.32 -11.18
CA ILE A 392 25.07 -15.62 -9.91
C ILE A 392 26.46 -15.60 -9.26
N ASP A 393 27.22 -14.56 -9.58
CA ASP A 393 28.51 -14.30 -8.93
C ASP A 393 28.36 -13.87 -7.46
N THR A 394 29.49 -13.63 -6.78
CA THR A 394 29.55 -13.20 -5.38
C THR A 394 29.05 -11.76 -5.15
N GLN A 395 29.02 -10.92 -6.19
CA GLN A 395 28.60 -9.52 -6.12
C GLN A 395 27.14 -9.32 -6.56
N ASN A 396 26.50 -10.36 -7.10
CA ASN A 396 25.15 -10.29 -7.63
C ASN A 396 24.12 -10.03 -6.51
N ARG A 397 23.40 -8.92 -6.62
CA ARG A 397 22.40 -8.46 -5.64
C ARG A 397 21.26 -9.45 -5.41
N LEU A 398 21.03 -10.38 -6.34
CA LEU A 398 19.98 -11.38 -6.24
C LEU A 398 20.40 -12.60 -5.42
N ARG A 399 21.69 -12.83 -5.19
CA ARG A 399 22.21 -13.99 -4.44
C ARG A 399 21.52 -14.21 -3.08
N PRO A 400 21.30 -13.19 -2.22
CA PRO A 400 20.61 -13.41 -0.94
C PRO A 400 19.15 -13.86 -1.07
N ALA A 401 18.52 -13.61 -2.22
CA ALA A 401 17.14 -13.99 -2.49
C ALA A 401 17.00 -15.45 -2.99
N ILE A 402 18.11 -16.11 -3.33
CA ILE A 402 18.11 -17.50 -3.82
C ILE A 402 18.23 -18.43 -2.62
N LYS A 403 17.07 -18.91 -2.17
CA LYS A 403 16.93 -19.74 -0.95
C LYS A 403 16.44 -21.15 -1.23
N HIS A 404 16.46 -21.56 -2.49
CA HIS A 404 15.95 -22.84 -2.93
C HIS A 404 16.86 -23.43 -4.02
N ALA A 405 16.76 -24.74 -4.21
CA ALA A 405 17.35 -25.46 -5.32
C ALA A 405 16.38 -26.55 -5.79
N ILE A 406 16.55 -27.01 -7.04
CA ILE A 406 15.80 -28.15 -7.56
C ILE A 406 16.77 -29.31 -7.70
N LEU A 407 16.42 -30.42 -7.07
CA LEU A 407 17.11 -31.69 -7.16
C LEU A 407 16.41 -32.58 -8.17
N GLU A 408 17.18 -33.50 -8.75
CA GLU A 408 16.77 -34.48 -9.74
C GLU A 408 17.37 -35.85 -9.41
N LYS A 409 16.61 -36.92 -9.66
CA LYS A 409 17.04 -38.31 -9.55
C LYS A 409 16.59 -39.10 -10.76
N GLU A 410 17.47 -39.96 -11.24
CA GLU A 410 17.14 -41.03 -12.18
C GLU A 410 16.64 -42.25 -11.38
N HIS A 411 15.46 -42.77 -11.75
CA HIS A 411 14.78 -43.92 -11.14
C HIS A 411 14.30 -43.69 -9.69
N TYR A 412 13.00 -43.46 -9.53
CA TYR A 412 12.32 -43.29 -8.23
C TYR A 412 11.40 -44.46 -7.86
#